data_AF-A0A7S4CCD5-F1
#
_entry.id   AF-A0A7S4CCD5-F1
#
_cell.length_a   1.000
_cell.length_b   1.000
_cell.length_c   1.000
_cell.angle_alpha   90.00
_cell.angle_beta   90.00
_cell.angle_gamma   90.00
#
_symmetry.space_group_name_H-M   'P 1'
#
loop_
_entity.id
_entity.type
_entity.pdbx_description
1 polymer ?
#
loop_
_entity_poly.entity_id
_entity_poly.type
_entity_poly.pdbx_seq_one_letter_code
_entity_poly.pdbx_strand_id
1 'polypeptide(L)'
;ENCLVDVQYSNANEVGRKKVCGRCMDGQKKNGVFRFIHYVPDTFYLLRKQFDVEMDEYYRTLCCTRWTRRAGTEGERKGVWNAGTKYVVKCLNEHQFRTLQKILWDYSQYMKTNPLSLLPKIYGLHCITLRNKKKIKFA
;
A
#
# COMPACT_ATOMS: atom_id res chain seq x y z
N GLU A 1 1.23 19.97 -7.02
CA GLU A 1 0.38 20.66 -6.01
C GLU A 1 -0.16 19.63 -5.02
N ASN A 2 0.17 19.82 -3.75
CA ASN A 2 -0.02 18.86 -2.67
C ASN A 2 -1.50 18.69 -2.33
N CYS A 3 -2.04 17.49 -2.54
CA CYS A 3 -3.38 17.15 -2.08
C CYS A 3 -3.29 16.68 -0.61
N LEU A 4 -3.02 17.60 0.30
CA LEU A 4 -3.25 17.41 1.73
C LEU A 4 -4.76 17.63 1.97
N VAL A 5 -5.44 16.59 2.45
CA VAL A 5 -6.81 16.71 2.93
C VAL A 5 -6.74 16.23 4.36
N ASP A 6 -7.04 17.12 5.27
CA ASP A 6 -7.21 16.88 6.69
C ASP A 6 -8.26 15.77 6.88
N VAL A 7 -7.93 14.70 7.59
CA VAL A 7 -8.89 13.69 8.01
C VAL A 7 -8.74 13.51 9.51
N GLN A 8 -9.74 13.99 10.24
CA GLN A 8 -9.83 13.77 11.68
C GLN A 8 -10.07 12.30 11.99
N TYR A 9 -9.35 11.80 12.99
CA TYR A 9 -9.49 10.46 13.53
C TYR A 9 -10.65 10.42 14.53
N SER A 10 -11.76 9.80 14.16
CA SER A 10 -12.80 9.42 15.12
C SER A 10 -12.96 7.90 15.14
N ASN A 11 -12.54 7.32 16.26
CA ASN A 11 -12.74 5.94 16.73
C ASN A 11 -11.94 4.83 16.02
N ALA A 12 -11.30 4.00 16.86
CA ALA A 12 -10.38 2.90 16.53
C ALA A 12 -10.97 1.76 15.65
N ASN A 13 -12.18 1.91 15.12
CA ASN A 13 -12.88 0.91 14.31
C ASN A 13 -13.22 1.36 12.88
N GLU A 14 -13.01 2.63 12.52
CA GLU A 14 -13.15 3.09 11.14
C GLU A 14 -11.78 3.31 10.50
N VAL A 15 -11.36 2.33 9.69
CA VAL A 15 -10.16 2.45 8.86
C VAL A 15 -10.38 3.58 7.85
N GLY A 16 -9.88 4.77 8.16
CA GLY A 16 -9.90 5.93 7.26
C GLY A 16 -9.35 5.57 5.88
N ARG A 17 -10.01 6.01 4.81
CA ARG A 17 -9.62 5.71 3.43
C ARG A 17 -9.49 7.01 2.65
N LYS A 18 -8.30 7.23 2.07
CA LYS A 18 -8.09 8.31 1.11
C LYS A 18 -8.20 7.75 -0.31
N LYS A 19 -9.14 8.29 -1.09
CA LYS A 19 -9.36 7.89 -2.49
C LYS A 19 -8.64 8.87 -3.40
N VAL A 20 -7.85 8.35 -4.32
CA VAL A 20 -7.18 9.11 -5.39
C VAL A 20 -7.61 8.51 -6.72
N CYS A 21 -8.19 9.34 -7.59
CA CYS A 21 -8.52 8.94 -8.96
C CYS A 21 -7.32 9.28 -9.86
N GLY A 22 -6.78 8.27 -10.55
CA GLY A 22 -5.64 8.42 -11.44
C GLY A 22 -6.00 8.08 -12.89
N ARG A 23 -5.21 8.61 -13.83
CA ARG A 23 -5.20 8.20 -15.24
C ARG A 23 -3.90 7.43 -15.49
N CYS A 24 -3.96 6.28 -16.17
CA CYS A 24 -2.74 5.55 -16.54
C CYS A 24 -1.92 6.43 -17.49
N MET A 25 -0.71 6.84 -17.09
CA MET A 25 0.24 7.57 -17.95
C MET A 25 1.15 6.61 -18.71
N ASP A 26 0.61 5.54 -19.30
CA ASP A 26 1.42 4.66 -20.12
C ASP A 26 1.41 5.17 -21.56
N GLY A 27 2.58 5.46 -22.12
CA GLY A 27 2.81 6.08 -23.43
C GLY A 27 2.33 5.25 -24.64
N GLN A 28 1.66 4.12 -24.40
CA GLN A 28 1.03 3.28 -25.41
C GLN A 28 -0.41 2.90 -25.00
N LYS A 29 -1.39 3.70 -25.46
CA LYS A 29 -2.85 3.44 -25.57
C LYS A 29 -3.57 2.63 -24.47
N LYS A 30 -4.35 3.34 -23.61
CA LYS A 30 -5.85 3.34 -23.56
C LYS A 30 -6.33 4.07 -22.29
N ASN A 31 -6.97 5.22 -22.45
CA ASN A 31 -7.61 6.09 -21.42
C ASN A 31 -8.43 5.37 -20.35
N GLY A 32 -7.79 4.83 -19.32
CA GLY A 32 -8.46 4.14 -18.21
C GLY A 32 -8.38 4.92 -16.93
N VAL A 33 -9.54 5.37 -16.44
CA VAL A 33 -9.66 5.85 -15.06
C VAL A 33 -9.52 4.64 -14.15
N PHE A 34 -8.50 4.63 -13.31
CA PHE A 34 -8.40 3.70 -12.19
C PHE A 34 -8.59 4.47 -10.89
N ARG A 35 -9.12 3.79 -9.88
CA ARG A 35 -9.25 4.35 -8.54
C ARG A 35 -8.21 3.71 -7.64
N PHE A 36 -7.30 4.51 -7.13
CA PHE A 36 -6.35 4.12 -6.11
C PHE A 36 -6.89 4.50 -4.74
N ILE A 37 -6.80 3.61 -3.76
CA ILE A 37 -7.27 3.84 -2.40
C ILE A 37 -6.14 3.51 -1.44
N HIS A 38 -5.77 4.47 -0.61
CA HIS A 38 -4.87 4.29 0.52
C HIS A 38 -5.70 4.05 1.78
N TYR A 39 -5.39 3.00 2.53
CA TYR A 39 -6.03 2.69 3.80
C TYR A 39 -5.12 3.16 4.93
N VAL A 40 -5.65 3.94 5.86
CA VAL A 40 -4.95 4.53 7.01
C VAL A 40 -3.64 5.23 6.61
N PRO A 41 -3.70 6.18 5.66
CA PRO A 41 -2.51 6.78 5.05
C PRO A 41 -1.56 7.40 6.08
N ASP A 42 -2.11 7.99 7.13
CA ASP A 42 -1.37 8.70 8.17
C ASP A 42 -0.63 7.74 9.12
N THR A 43 -1.22 6.60 9.48
CA THR A 43 -0.51 5.55 10.23
C THR A 43 0.66 5.02 9.42
N PHE A 44 0.47 4.79 8.12
CA PHE A 44 1.57 4.38 7.24
C PHE A 44 2.57 5.49 6.95
N TYR A 45 2.20 6.76 7.08
CA TYR A 45 3.15 7.87 7.06
C TYR A 45 4.08 7.81 8.29
N LEU A 46 3.52 7.64 9.48
CA LEU A 46 4.30 7.53 10.71
C LEU A 46 5.21 6.29 10.70
N LEU A 47 4.70 5.14 10.24
CA LEU A 47 5.50 3.93 10.09
C LEU A 47 6.65 4.12 9.09
N ARG A 48 6.40 4.74 7.94
CA ARG A 48 7.46 5.03 6.95
C ARG A 48 8.54 5.94 7.54
N LYS A 49 8.16 7.01 8.26
CA LYS A 49 9.11 7.85 8.97
C LYS A 49 9.95 7.06 9.98
N GLN A 50 9.31 6.19 10.77
CA GLN A 50 10.00 5.37 11.76
C GLN A 50 10.98 4.39 11.11
N PHE A 51 10.67 3.90 9.91
CA PHE A 51 11.52 2.98 9.16
C PHE A 51 12.55 3.68 8.27
N ASP A 52 12.71 5.00 8.41
CA ASP A 52 13.60 5.84 7.61
C ASP A 52 13.32 5.72 6.09
N VAL A 53 12.03 5.74 5.76
CA VAL A 53 11.55 5.69 4.37
C VAL A 53 10.99 7.05 3.97
N GLU A 54 11.69 7.71 3.06
CA GLU A 54 11.25 8.95 2.45
C GLU A 54 9.98 8.76 1.60
N MET A 55 9.00 9.63 1.82
CA MET A 55 7.68 9.52 1.17
C MET A 55 7.78 9.61 -0.35
N ASP A 56 8.54 10.58 -0.86
CA ASP A 56 8.67 10.81 -2.29
C ASP A 56 9.38 9.64 -2.97
N GLU A 57 10.39 9.06 -2.32
CA GLU A 57 11.04 7.85 -2.82
C GLU A 57 10.09 6.66 -2.85
N TYR A 58 9.32 6.45 -1.79
CA TYR A 58 8.34 5.38 -1.72
C TYR A 58 7.31 5.48 -2.86
N TYR A 59 6.72 6.66 -3.06
CA TYR A 59 5.72 6.86 -4.11
C TYR A 59 6.33 6.77 -5.52
N ARG A 60 7.51 7.36 -5.75
CA ARG A 60 8.24 7.23 -7.01
C ARG A 60 8.55 5.77 -7.32
N THR A 61 8.96 4.98 -6.33
CA THR A 61 9.22 3.55 -6.54
C THR A 61 7.94 2.81 -6.89
N LEU A 62 6.84 3.03 -6.19
CA LEU A 62 5.57 2.36 -6.49
C LEU A 62 4.95 2.78 -7.82
N CYS A 63 4.99 4.07 -8.17
CA CYS A 63 4.26 4.62 -9.32
C CYS A 63 5.09 4.70 -10.60
N CYS A 64 6.41 4.85 -10.50
CA CYS A 64 7.28 5.12 -11.63
C CYS A 64 8.25 3.97 -11.95
N THR A 65 8.24 2.88 -11.18
CA THR A 65 9.02 1.67 -11.52
C THR A 65 8.12 0.56 -12.04
N ARG A 66 8.66 -0.21 -12.99
CA ARG A 66 7.98 -1.41 -13.48
C ARG A 66 8.10 -2.51 -12.45
N TRP A 67 6.96 -3.02 -11.99
CA TRP A 67 6.94 -4.14 -11.06
C TRP A 67 7.27 -5.44 -11.81
N THR A 68 8.12 -6.28 -11.22
CA THR A 68 8.50 -7.58 -11.78
C THR A 68 8.03 -8.69 -10.86
N ARG A 69 7.55 -9.80 -11.42
CA ARG A 69 7.12 -10.93 -10.60
C ARG A 69 8.34 -11.52 -9.88
N ARG A 70 8.20 -11.83 -8.59
CA ARG A 70 9.28 -12.43 -7.81
C ARG A 70 9.42 -13.91 -8.15
N ALA A 71 10.63 -14.35 -8.50
CA ALA A 71 10.95 -15.74 -8.81
C ALA A 71 10.59 -16.68 -7.64
N GLY A 72 10.13 -17.90 -7.95
CA GLY A 72 9.78 -18.91 -6.94
C GLY A 72 8.42 -18.68 -6.28
N THR A 73 7.70 -17.62 -6.66
CA THR A 73 6.31 -17.38 -6.23
C THR A 73 5.29 -17.84 -7.27
N GLU A 74 5.70 -18.71 -8.20
CA GLU A 74 4.83 -19.29 -9.23
C GLU A 74 3.57 -19.94 -8.63
N GLY A 75 3.72 -20.65 -7.50
CA GLY A 75 2.64 -21.35 -6.80
C GLY A 75 1.79 -20.49 -5.86
N GLU A 76 2.17 -19.23 -5.60
CA GLU A 76 1.34 -18.36 -4.75
C GLU A 76 0.09 -17.90 -5.50
N ARG A 77 -1.10 -18.23 -4.96
CA ARG A 77 -2.40 -17.83 -5.54
C ARG A 77 -2.57 -16.32 -5.74
N LYS A 78 -1.82 -15.52 -4.98
CA LYS A 78 -1.80 -14.06 -5.06
C LYS A 78 -0.35 -13.65 -5.32
N GLY A 79 -0.10 -12.98 -6.44
CA GLY A 79 1.27 -12.70 -6.90
C GLY A 79 2.06 -11.78 -5.95
N VAL A 80 3.35 -12.08 -5.83
CA VAL A 80 4.36 -11.26 -5.17
C VAL A 80 5.23 -10.60 -6.23
N TRP A 81 5.46 -9.30 -6.06
CA TRP A 81 6.13 -8.47 -7.05
C TRP A 81 7.25 -7.68 -6.39
N ASN A 82 8.35 -7.46 -7.09
CA ASN A 82 9.35 -6.48 -6.71
C ASN A 82 8.96 -5.13 -7.32
N ALA A 83 8.93 -4.09 -6.50
CA ALA A 83 8.81 -2.71 -6.94
C ALA A 83 10.18 -2.05 -6.77
N GLY A 84 10.93 -1.97 -7.87
CA GLY A 84 12.34 -1.63 -7.85
C GLY A 84 13.16 -2.67 -7.07
N THR A 85 14.20 -2.20 -6.37
CA THR A 85 15.09 -3.03 -5.56
C THR A 85 14.78 -2.98 -4.06
N LYS A 86 13.98 -1.99 -3.62
CA LYS A 86 13.75 -1.69 -2.20
C LYS A 86 12.48 -2.31 -1.64
N TYR A 87 11.45 -2.50 -2.45
CA TYR A 87 10.13 -2.91 -1.96
C TYR A 87 9.63 -4.18 -2.60
N VAL A 88 8.89 -4.93 -1.81
CA VAL A 88 8.11 -6.09 -2.25
C VAL A 88 6.64 -5.71 -2.11
N VAL A 89 5.88 -5.90 -3.18
CA VAL A 89 4.43 -5.71 -3.20
C VAL A 89 3.75 -7.07 -3.19
N LYS A 90 2.94 -7.32 -2.16
CA LYS A 90 2.21 -8.57 -2.01
C LYS A 90 0.73 -8.34 -2.28
N CYS A 91 0.19 -9.05 -3.27
CA CYS A 91 -1.25 -9.11 -3.46
C CYS A 91 -1.90 -9.85 -2.29
N LEU A 92 -3.00 -9.31 -1.77
CA LEU A 92 -3.73 -9.87 -0.63
C LEU A 92 -5.08 -10.44 -1.08
N ASN A 93 -5.51 -11.51 -0.44
CA ASN A 93 -6.91 -11.95 -0.49
C ASN A 93 -7.76 -11.13 0.50
N GLU A 94 -9.08 -11.30 0.46
CA GLU A 94 -10.01 -10.55 1.31
C GLU A 94 -9.75 -10.78 2.80
N HIS A 95 -9.47 -12.03 3.18
CA HIS A 95 -9.21 -12.42 4.56
C HIS A 95 -7.92 -11.78 5.08
N GLN A 96 -6.79 -11.94 4.37
CA GLN A 96 -5.50 -11.35 4.70
C GLN A 96 -5.59 -9.82 4.81
N PHE A 97 -6.29 -9.18 3.88
CA PHE A 97 -6.51 -7.75 3.91
C PHE A 97 -7.24 -7.31 5.18
N ARG A 98 -8.34 -7.98 5.55
CA ARG A 98 -9.10 -7.68 6.77
C ARG A 98 -8.32 -7.99 8.04
N THR A 99 -7.56 -9.08 8.05
CA THR A 99 -6.70 -9.44 9.17
C THR A 99 -5.65 -8.35 9.40
N LEU A 100 -4.97 -7.89 8.35
CA LEU A 100 -4.00 -6.80 8.45
C LEU A 100 -4.67 -5.52 8.96
N GLN A 101 -5.86 -5.16 8.47
CA GLN A 101 -6.59 -4.00 8.99
C GLN A 101 -6.90 -4.10 10.49
N LYS A 102 -7.28 -5.29 10.98
CA LYS A 102 -7.60 -5.51 12.39
C LYS A 102 -6.38 -5.40 13.30
N ILE A 103 -5.23 -5.92 12.88
CA ILE A 103 -4.00 -5.89 13.70
C ILE A 103 -3.19 -4.60 13.51
N LEU A 104 -3.57 -3.71 12.59
CA LEU A 104 -2.72 -2.59 12.17
C LEU A 104 -2.38 -1.65 13.32
N TRP A 105 -3.33 -1.40 14.21
CA TRP A 105 -3.10 -0.57 15.38
C TRP A 105 -2.03 -1.20 16.29
N ASP A 106 -2.25 -2.44 16.74
CA ASP A 106 -1.33 -3.15 17.62
C ASP A 106 0.05 -3.32 16.99
N TYR A 107 0.09 -3.67 15.70
CA TYR A 107 1.31 -3.71 14.91
C TYR A 107 2.05 -2.36 14.96
N SER A 108 1.35 -1.25 14.74
CA SER A 108 1.98 0.07 14.72
C SER A 108 2.56 0.46 16.08
N GLN A 109 1.88 0.11 17.18
CA GLN A 109 2.39 0.38 18.53
C GLN A 109 3.58 -0.52 18.86
N TYR A 110 3.47 -1.81 18.53
CA TYR A 110 4.53 -2.78 18.73
C TYR A 110 5.81 -2.39 17.98
N MET A 111 5.70 -1.95 16.71
CA MET A 111 6.87 -1.53 15.94
C MET A 111 7.54 -0.30 16.56
N LYS A 112 6.79 0.66 17.12
CA LYS A 112 7.36 1.84 17.80
C LYS A 112 8.25 1.47 18.99
N THR A 113 7.81 0.51 19.80
CA THR A 113 8.55 0.09 20.99
C THR A 113 9.64 -0.94 20.68
N ASN A 114 9.60 -1.58 19.49
CA ASN A 114 10.52 -2.64 19.10
C ASN A 114 11.18 -2.34 17.73
N PRO A 115 12.11 -1.38 17.67
CA PRO A 115 12.74 -0.96 16.40
C PRO A 115 13.55 -2.06 15.71
N LEU A 116 14.04 -3.05 16.47
CA LEU A 116 14.79 -4.21 15.97
C LEU A 116 13.92 -5.44 15.68
N SER A 117 12.59 -5.27 15.65
CA SER A 117 11.69 -6.39 15.37
C SER A 117 11.99 -7.03 14.01
N LEU A 118 11.90 -8.36 13.97
CA LEU A 118 11.98 -9.16 12.74
C LEU A 118 10.65 -9.22 11.99
N LEU A 119 9.59 -8.59 12.50
CA LEU A 119 8.33 -8.51 11.78
C LEU A 119 8.53 -7.76 10.46
N PRO A 120 7.79 -8.14 9.39
CA PRO A 120 7.83 -7.40 8.14
C PRO A 120 7.50 -5.94 8.37
N LYS A 121 8.30 -5.03 7.80
CA LYS A 121 8.02 -3.60 7.78
C LYS A 121 6.97 -3.31 6.70
N ILE A 122 5.76 -2.97 7.12
CA ILE A 122 4.64 -2.72 6.22
C ILE A 122 4.54 -1.22 5.97
N TYR A 123 4.77 -0.81 4.72
CA TYR A 123 4.85 0.61 4.34
C TYR A 123 3.54 1.18 3.81
N GLY A 124 2.55 0.33 3.52
CA GLY A 124 1.25 0.76 3.03
C GLY A 124 0.25 -0.36 2.93
N LEU A 125 -1.02 0.01 2.80
CA LEU A 125 -2.12 -0.88 2.47
C LEU A 125 -3.00 -0.19 1.44
N HIS A 126 -3.09 -0.78 0.26
CA HIS A 126 -3.63 -0.11 -0.92
C HIS A 126 -4.66 -0.97 -1.64
N CYS A 127 -5.54 -0.31 -2.41
CA CYS A 127 -6.44 -0.97 -3.34
C CYS A 127 -6.51 -0.20 -4.66
N ILE A 128 -6.33 -0.93 -5.77
CA ILE A 128 -6.62 -0.44 -7.11
C ILE A 128 -7.94 -1.04 -7.57
N THR A 129 -8.86 -0.19 -8.00
CA THR A 129 -10.07 -0.61 -8.74
C THR A 129 -9.81 -0.40 -10.22
N LEU A 130 -9.80 -1.51 -10.96
CA LEU A 130 -9.70 -1.54 -12.41
C LEU A 130 -11.04 -1.16 -13.07
N ARG A 131 -11.02 -0.87 -14.37
CA ARG A 131 -12.22 -0.47 -15.13
C ARG A 131 -13.37 -1.48 -15.05
N ASN A 132 -13.07 -2.76 -14.97
CA ASN A 132 -14.06 -3.84 -14.81
C ASN A 132 -14.54 -4.02 -13.36
N LYS A 133 -14.40 -3.00 -12.51
CA LYS A 133 -14.72 -3.02 -11.06
C LYS A 133 -13.94 -4.08 -10.26
N LYS A 134 -12.99 -4.81 -10.87
CA LYS A 134 -12.11 -5.74 -10.17
C LYS A 134 -11.21 -4.95 -9.23
N LYS A 135 -11.17 -5.38 -7.97
CA LYS A 135 -10.33 -4.79 -6.93
C LYS A 135 -9.10 -5.64 -6.73
N ILE A 136 -7.93 -5.02 -6.83
CA ILE A 136 -6.66 -5.59 -6.42
C ILE A 136 -6.29 -4.90 -5.12
N LYS A 137 -6.01 -5.70 -4.09
CA LYS A 137 -5.60 -5.24 -2.76
C LYS A 137 -4.18 -5.70 -2.53
N PHE A 138 -3.33 -4.83 -2.02
CA PHE A 138 -1.92 -5.14 -1.81
C PHE A 138 -1.33 -4.33 -0.67
N ALA A 139 -0.27 -4.87 -0.08
CA ALA A 139 0.62 -4.21 0.86
C ALA A 139 2.03 -4.19 0.29
#